data_AF-A0A1W1C5Y9-F1
#
_entry.id   AF-A0A1W1C5Y9-F1
#
_cell.length_a   1.000
_cell.length_b   1.000
_cell.length_c   1.000
_cell.angle_alpha   90.00
_cell.angle_beta   90.00
_cell.angle_gamma   90.00
#
_symmetry.space_group_name_H-M   'P 1'
#
loop_
_entity.id
_entity.type
_entity.pdbx_description
1 polymer ?
#
loop_
_entity_poly.entity_id
_entity_poly.type
_entity_poly.pdbx_seq_one_letter_code
_entity_poly.pdbx_strand_id
1 'polypeptide(L)'
;MQINMDFPGDFWDDKVWKQVSKNFAVVAKVAKDLGFKGIVFDDEPYTPSSHKMNNFKFPNKNEIDKNSKSWEIKGSEDSWVDEKGYRNPKYNFQEHMQKVTQRFKNIMQSMTEVYPNLTLLVYNGPSFTHVNSNKIDIIVTDVGLPREHEYKGAIFTGFKEGLTANSSLHDMGESYRYRTDKQFKRAYQWRKYDIAKESSNRLDPSYQWIVPKEQRASWSKDVQVGFMVFNKGQESNYKEYDTRNKSNMNDIKATLEKALKYSDKYVIYYCQDQDWLLPNQEHPLKKGWMKMMKSLH
;
A
#
# COMPACT_ATOMS: atom_id res chain seq x y z
N MET A 1 -5.86 -1.81 -17.91
CA MET A 1 -5.51 -0.43 -18.30
C MET A 1 -4.65 0.14 -17.20
N GLN A 2 -3.43 0.56 -17.51
CA GLN A 2 -2.55 1.26 -16.59
C GLN A 2 -2.60 2.75 -16.93
N ILE A 3 -2.74 3.61 -15.93
CA ILE A 3 -2.71 5.07 -16.09
C ILE A 3 -1.58 5.57 -15.19
N ASN A 4 -0.51 6.07 -15.82
CA ASN A 4 0.54 6.76 -15.08
C ASN A 4 0.06 8.18 -14.83
N MET A 5 0.02 8.59 -13.56
CA MET A 5 -0.19 9.99 -13.26
C MET A 5 1.16 10.68 -13.07
N ASP A 6 1.33 11.80 -13.76
CA ASP A 6 2.53 12.61 -13.63
C ASP A 6 2.77 13.12 -12.21
N PHE A 7 4.04 13.44 -11.97
CA PHE A 7 4.57 13.97 -10.74
C PHE A 7 3.88 15.27 -10.31
N PRO A 8 3.19 15.31 -9.16
CA PRO A 8 2.37 16.45 -8.75
C PRO A 8 3.16 17.61 -8.14
N GLY A 9 4.50 17.50 -8.00
CA GLY A 9 5.32 18.55 -7.39
C GLY A 9 5.13 18.69 -5.87
N ASP A 10 5.30 19.91 -5.34
CA ASP A 10 5.26 20.21 -3.91
C ASP A 10 3.86 19.94 -3.31
N PHE A 11 3.80 19.20 -2.20
CA PHE A 11 2.55 18.98 -1.44
C PHE A 11 1.86 20.27 -1.01
N TRP A 12 2.57 21.40 -0.97
CA TRP A 12 2.06 22.71 -0.58
C TRP A 12 1.49 23.53 -1.75
N ASP A 13 1.65 23.11 -3.00
CA ASP A 13 1.02 23.75 -4.16
C ASP A 13 -0.46 23.32 -4.27
N ASP A 14 -1.36 24.11 -3.69
CA ASP A 14 -2.80 23.83 -3.71
C ASP A 14 -3.39 23.81 -5.13
N LYS A 15 -2.85 24.60 -6.07
CA LYS A 15 -3.36 24.65 -7.44
C LYS A 15 -3.05 23.34 -8.16
N VAL A 16 -1.82 22.83 -8.03
CA VAL A 16 -1.42 21.57 -8.66
C VAL A 16 -2.20 20.40 -8.05
N TRP A 17 -2.28 20.31 -6.72
CA TRP A 17 -2.98 19.19 -6.07
C TRP A 17 -4.50 19.19 -6.28
N LYS A 18 -5.10 20.38 -6.52
CA LYS A 18 -6.49 20.45 -6.98
C LYS A 18 -6.64 19.82 -8.37
N GLN A 19 -5.70 20.04 -9.28
CA GLN A 19 -5.71 19.39 -10.59
C GLN A 19 -5.50 17.88 -10.49
N VAL A 20 -4.59 17.42 -9.62
CA VAL A 20 -4.37 15.99 -9.34
C VAL A 20 -5.66 15.30 -8.88
N SER A 21 -6.39 15.93 -7.94
CA SER A 21 -7.67 15.39 -7.45
C SER A 21 -8.71 15.30 -8.57
N LYS A 22 -8.77 16.29 -9.47
CA LYS A 22 -9.63 16.24 -10.67
C LYS A 22 -9.24 15.10 -11.62
N ASN A 23 -7.95 14.86 -11.82
CA ASN A 23 -7.47 13.79 -12.69
C ASN A 23 -7.92 12.42 -12.15
N PHE A 24 -7.79 12.19 -10.84
CA PHE A 24 -8.33 10.98 -10.21
C PHE A 24 -9.84 10.85 -10.34
N ALA A 25 -10.59 11.95 -10.23
CA ALA A 25 -12.04 11.91 -10.49
C ALA A 25 -12.34 11.48 -11.94
N VAL A 26 -11.58 11.95 -12.92
CA VAL A 26 -11.72 11.49 -14.31
C VAL A 26 -11.45 9.99 -14.43
N VAL A 27 -10.39 9.48 -13.80
CA VAL A 27 -10.09 8.04 -13.75
C VAL A 27 -11.24 7.25 -13.13
N ALA A 28 -11.78 7.70 -12.00
CA ALA A 28 -12.90 7.05 -11.33
C ALA A 28 -14.18 7.07 -12.15
N LYS A 29 -14.46 8.19 -12.84
CA LYS A 29 -15.59 8.29 -13.76
C LYS A 29 -15.44 7.30 -14.92
N VAL A 30 -14.29 7.27 -15.59
CA VAL A 30 -14.03 6.31 -16.68
C VAL A 30 -14.15 4.88 -16.16
N ALA A 31 -13.62 4.59 -14.96
CA ALA A 31 -13.68 3.25 -14.40
C ALA A 31 -15.13 2.79 -14.18
N LYS A 32 -15.98 3.69 -13.66
CA LYS A 32 -17.41 3.47 -13.49
C LYS A 32 -18.13 3.30 -14.83
N ASP A 33 -17.88 4.19 -15.80
CA ASP A 33 -18.53 4.19 -17.11
C ASP A 33 -18.21 2.91 -17.90
N LEU A 34 -17.04 2.31 -17.67
CA LEU A 34 -16.63 1.02 -18.25
C LEU A 34 -17.08 -0.20 -17.43
N GLY A 35 -17.78 -0.01 -16.32
CA GLY A 35 -18.30 -1.10 -15.48
C GLY A 35 -17.25 -1.83 -14.64
N PHE A 36 -16.06 -1.24 -14.41
CA PHE A 36 -15.12 -1.79 -13.43
C PHE A 36 -15.74 -1.71 -12.03
N LYS A 37 -15.30 -2.60 -11.11
CA LYS A 37 -15.78 -2.64 -9.72
C LYS A 37 -15.05 -1.68 -8.78
N GLY A 38 -13.90 -1.17 -9.21
CA GLY A 38 -13.00 -0.45 -8.34
C GLY A 38 -11.70 -0.05 -9.02
N ILE A 39 -10.80 0.53 -8.24
CA ILE A 39 -9.47 0.98 -8.65
C ILE A 39 -8.44 0.29 -7.76
N VAL A 40 -7.32 -0.10 -8.37
CA VAL A 40 -6.10 -0.47 -7.65
C VAL A 40 -5.18 0.74 -7.62
N PHE A 41 -4.74 1.13 -6.43
CA PHE A 41 -3.75 2.15 -6.23
C PHE A 41 -2.41 1.50 -5.84
N ASP A 42 -1.41 1.85 -6.64
CA ASP A 42 -0.04 1.41 -6.50
C ASP A 42 0.87 2.63 -6.69
N ASP A 43 1.72 2.87 -5.69
CA ASP A 43 2.60 4.03 -5.62
C ASP A 43 4.06 3.70 -5.94
N GLU A 44 4.34 2.50 -6.46
CA GLU A 44 5.69 2.09 -6.86
C GLU A 44 6.16 2.76 -8.16
N PRO A 45 7.43 3.20 -8.23
CA PRO A 45 8.05 3.63 -9.46
C PRO A 45 8.53 2.40 -10.27
N TYR A 46 7.92 2.16 -11.42
CA TYR A 46 8.23 1.00 -12.26
C TYR A 46 9.42 1.18 -13.20
N THR A 47 9.94 2.40 -13.35
CA THR A 47 11.11 2.69 -14.19
C THR A 47 12.07 3.64 -13.45
N PRO A 48 13.38 3.65 -13.76
CA PRO A 48 14.33 4.59 -13.16
C PRO A 48 14.00 6.07 -13.40
N SER A 49 13.23 6.36 -14.46
CA SER A 49 12.71 7.69 -14.77
C SER A 49 11.39 8.01 -14.07
N SER A 50 10.69 7.01 -13.53
CA SER A 50 9.44 7.22 -12.79
C SER A 50 9.73 7.90 -11.47
N HIS A 51 8.83 8.80 -11.07
CA HIS A 51 8.88 9.45 -9.77
C HIS A 51 7.75 8.91 -8.89
N LYS A 52 8.01 8.77 -7.60
CA LYS A 52 6.94 8.44 -6.66
C LYS A 52 5.97 9.62 -6.58
N MET A 53 4.69 9.33 -6.39
CA MET A 53 3.67 10.37 -6.17
C MET A 53 3.92 11.15 -4.87
N ASN A 54 4.74 10.60 -3.99
CA ASN A 54 5.27 11.30 -2.83
C ASN A 54 6.73 11.69 -3.05
N ASN A 55 6.96 12.99 -3.08
CA ASN A 55 8.29 13.56 -3.25
C ASN A 55 8.87 14.12 -1.95
N PHE A 56 8.34 13.86 -0.77
CA PHE A 56 8.99 14.29 0.48
C PHE A 56 10.06 13.26 0.87
N LYS A 57 11.28 13.73 1.22
CA LYS A 57 12.31 12.89 1.81
C LYS A 57 12.78 13.41 3.18
N PHE A 58 13.08 12.47 4.07
CA PHE A 58 13.96 12.75 5.19
C PHE A 58 15.40 12.90 4.70
N PRO A 59 16.20 13.78 5.32
CA PRO A 59 17.63 13.79 5.06
C PRO A 59 18.25 12.47 5.50
N ASN A 60 19.09 11.89 4.64
CA ASN A 60 19.99 10.81 5.05
C ASN A 60 21.09 11.34 5.99
N LYS A 61 21.85 10.46 6.63
CA LYS A 61 22.88 10.87 7.60
C LYS A 61 23.94 11.83 7.02
N ASN A 62 24.23 11.72 5.72
CA ASN A 62 25.18 12.59 5.02
C ASN A 62 24.59 13.96 4.65
N GLU A 63 23.25 14.10 4.64
CA GLU A 63 22.52 15.34 4.40
C GLU A 63 22.24 16.13 5.69
N ILE A 64 22.58 15.57 6.86
CA ILE A 64 22.47 16.26 8.14
C ILE A 64 23.58 17.31 8.28
N ASP A 65 23.18 18.53 8.61
CA ASP A 65 24.09 19.64 8.87
C ASP A 65 23.71 20.38 10.17
N LYS A 66 24.48 21.41 10.52
CA LYS A 66 24.29 22.21 11.76
C LYS A 66 22.93 22.91 11.87
N ASN A 67 22.19 23.06 10.76
CA ASN A 67 20.87 23.67 10.69
C ASN A 67 19.74 22.63 10.68
N SER A 68 20.06 21.34 10.56
CA SER A 68 19.07 20.26 10.60
C SER A 68 18.27 20.29 11.90
N LYS A 69 16.96 20.07 11.79
CA LYS A 69 16.06 20.04 12.94
C LYS A 69 16.24 18.74 13.72
N SER A 70 15.89 18.76 15.00
CA SER A 70 16.00 17.58 15.87
C SER A 70 15.27 16.35 15.33
N TRP A 71 14.10 16.56 14.70
CA TRP A 71 13.34 15.47 14.08
C TRP A 71 14.01 14.90 12.84
N GLU A 72 14.74 15.72 12.08
CA GLU A 72 15.53 15.27 10.93
C GLU A 72 16.71 14.40 11.38
N ILE A 73 17.40 14.82 12.45
CA ILE A 73 18.54 14.07 13.01
C ILE A 73 18.10 12.71 13.58
N LYS A 74 17.01 12.68 14.37
CA LYS A 74 16.41 11.42 14.83
C LYS A 74 15.87 10.57 13.67
N GLY A 75 15.49 11.26 12.60
CA GLY A 75 14.90 10.72 11.39
C GLY A 75 15.89 10.05 10.43
N SER A 76 17.15 10.49 10.45
CA SER A 76 18.11 10.16 9.41
C SER A 76 18.61 8.72 9.52
N GLU A 77 18.53 7.99 8.40
CA GLU A 77 19.07 6.64 8.25
C GLU A 77 19.99 6.54 7.02
N ASP A 78 20.80 5.48 6.95
CA ASP A 78 21.77 5.28 5.86
C ASP A 78 21.11 4.60 4.65
N SER A 79 20.93 5.37 3.57
CA SER A 79 20.56 4.97 2.19
C SER A 79 19.19 4.28 1.96
N TRP A 80 18.54 4.71 0.85
CA TRP A 80 17.34 4.21 0.16
C TRP A 80 16.13 5.17 0.05
N VAL A 81 16.23 6.40 0.58
CA VAL A 81 15.26 7.46 0.22
C VAL A 81 15.37 7.83 -1.27
N ASP A 82 14.22 8.16 -1.88
CA ASP A 82 14.15 8.70 -3.25
C ASP A 82 15.07 9.92 -3.34
N GLU A 83 16.21 9.79 -4.03
CA GLU A 83 17.21 10.86 -4.16
C GLU A 83 16.59 12.15 -4.73
N LYS A 84 15.52 12.00 -5.53
CA LYS A 84 14.78 13.08 -6.17
C LYS A 84 13.69 13.69 -5.28
N GLY A 85 13.45 13.09 -4.12
CA GLY A 85 12.66 13.65 -3.03
C GLY A 85 13.11 15.06 -2.67
N TYR A 86 12.17 16.00 -2.53
CA TYR A 86 12.41 17.30 -1.95
C TYR A 86 12.46 17.22 -0.42
N ARG A 87 13.48 17.87 0.16
CA ARG A 87 13.56 18.18 1.59
C ARG A 87 12.97 19.57 1.81
N ASN A 88 11.99 19.70 2.68
CA ASN A 88 11.40 21.00 3.01
C ASN A 88 11.42 21.23 4.53
N PRO A 89 12.46 21.93 5.04
CA PRO A 89 12.65 22.16 6.47
C PRO A 89 11.72 23.24 7.03
N LYS A 90 10.87 23.88 6.20
CA LYS A 90 9.86 24.84 6.66
C LYS A 90 8.79 24.18 7.53
N TYR A 91 8.52 22.90 7.28
CA TYR A 91 7.49 22.13 7.96
C TYR A 91 8.13 20.95 8.68
N ASN A 92 7.58 20.60 9.85
CA ASN A 92 7.98 19.41 10.58
C ASN A 92 7.35 18.15 9.98
N PHE A 93 7.80 16.98 10.42
CA PHE A 93 7.28 15.70 9.94
C PHE A 93 5.76 15.57 10.06
N GLN A 94 5.18 15.97 11.20
CA GLN A 94 3.74 15.85 11.44
C GLN A 94 2.95 16.73 10.46
N GLU A 95 3.41 17.95 10.19
CA GLU A 95 2.80 18.84 9.20
C GLU A 95 2.86 18.24 7.78
N HIS A 96 3.99 17.61 7.41
CA HIS A 96 4.09 16.88 6.14
C HIS A 96 3.10 15.71 6.07
N MET A 97 3.03 14.88 7.12
CA MET A 97 2.09 13.75 7.17
C MET A 97 0.64 14.24 7.09
N GLN A 98 0.28 15.31 7.79
CA GLN A 98 -1.05 15.92 7.71
C GLN A 98 -1.35 16.45 6.30
N LYS A 99 -0.39 17.11 5.65
CA LYS A 99 -0.58 17.62 4.29
C LYS A 99 -0.78 16.48 3.29
N VAL A 100 0.00 15.41 3.39
CA VAL A 100 -0.19 14.18 2.60
C VAL A 100 -1.57 13.59 2.84
N THR A 101 -1.96 13.36 4.10
CA THR A 101 -3.30 12.87 4.47
C THR A 101 -4.39 13.72 3.82
N GLN A 102 -4.28 15.06 3.91
CA GLN A 102 -5.25 15.96 3.32
C GLN A 102 -5.31 15.85 1.79
N ARG A 103 -4.18 15.68 1.09
CA ARG A 103 -4.16 15.51 -0.37
C ARG A 103 -4.89 14.24 -0.79
N PHE A 104 -4.61 13.14 -0.12
CA PHE A 104 -5.19 11.84 -0.46
C PHE A 104 -6.66 11.72 -0.01
N LYS A 105 -7.06 12.46 1.02
CA LYS A 105 -8.47 12.70 1.35
C LYS A 105 -9.21 13.39 0.22
N ASN A 106 -8.66 14.50 -0.30
CA ASN A 106 -9.27 15.24 -1.40
C ASN A 106 -9.39 14.37 -2.66
N ILE A 107 -8.39 13.53 -2.93
CA ILE A 107 -8.43 12.56 -4.02
C ILE A 107 -9.58 11.57 -3.83
N MET A 108 -9.68 10.92 -2.66
CA MET A 108 -10.76 9.95 -2.42
C MET A 108 -12.14 10.59 -2.48
N GLN A 109 -12.30 11.80 -1.93
CA GLN A 109 -13.55 12.55 -2.03
C GLN A 109 -13.91 12.86 -3.49
N SER A 110 -12.94 13.32 -4.29
CA SER A 110 -13.16 13.62 -5.71
C SER A 110 -13.52 12.37 -6.52
N MET A 111 -12.89 11.21 -6.22
CA MET A 111 -13.23 9.94 -6.87
C MET A 111 -14.63 9.46 -6.48
N THR A 112 -14.99 9.54 -5.20
CA THR A 112 -16.28 9.06 -4.68
C THR A 112 -17.45 9.96 -5.04
N GLU A 113 -17.23 11.25 -5.30
CA GLU A 113 -18.26 12.16 -5.82
C GLU A 113 -18.82 11.68 -7.17
N VAL A 114 -17.96 11.18 -8.06
CA VAL A 114 -18.37 10.67 -9.38
C VAL A 114 -18.64 9.17 -9.39
N TYR A 115 -18.05 8.43 -8.45
CA TYR A 115 -18.22 6.99 -8.28
C TYR A 115 -18.52 6.60 -6.81
N PRO A 116 -19.78 6.79 -6.35
CA PRO A 116 -20.12 6.68 -4.92
C PRO A 116 -19.86 5.31 -4.27
N ASN A 117 -19.97 4.23 -5.04
CA ASN A 117 -19.74 2.85 -4.60
C ASN A 117 -18.34 2.33 -4.96
N LEU A 118 -17.36 3.22 -5.15
CA LEU A 118 -15.98 2.87 -5.47
C LEU A 118 -15.37 1.95 -4.41
N THR A 119 -14.81 0.83 -4.86
CA THR A 119 -13.82 0.06 -4.08
C THR A 119 -12.41 0.53 -4.47
N LEU A 120 -11.61 0.94 -3.48
CA LEU A 120 -10.19 1.24 -3.65
C LEU A 120 -9.36 0.14 -2.99
N LEU A 121 -8.48 -0.52 -3.76
CA LEU A 121 -7.50 -1.49 -3.26
C LEU A 121 -6.12 -0.82 -3.24
N VAL A 122 -5.42 -0.82 -2.11
CA VAL A 122 -4.08 -0.22 -1.98
C VAL A 122 -3.05 -1.32 -1.74
N TYR A 123 -2.08 -1.45 -2.63
CA TYR A 123 -1.03 -2.49 -2.53
C TYR A 123 -0.14 -2.27 -1.32
N ASN A 124 0.41 -1.07 -1.21
CA ASN A 124 1.34 -0.73 -0.15
C ASN A 124 0.62 0.03 0.97
N GLY A 125 -0.01 -0.75 1.86
CA GLY A 125 -0.70 -0.23 3.04
C GLY A 125 0.21 0.25 4.17
N PRO A 126 -0.37 0.72 5.30
CA PRO A 126 0.37 1.33 6.41
C PRO A 126 1.36 0.40 7.12
N SER A 127 1.26 -0.91 6.92
CA SER A 127 2.20 -1.86 7.55
C SER A 127 3.63 -1.67 7.06
N PHE A 128 3.82 -1.18 5.84
CA PHE A 128 5.14 -0.85 5.29
C PHE A 128 5.83 0.31 6.01
N THR A 129 5.10 1.12 6.78
CA THR A 129 5.63 2.33 7.42
C THR A 129 5.59 2.30 8.93
N HIS A 130 4.68 1.53 9.49
CA HIS A 130 4.49 1.50 10.93
C HIS A 130 5.64 0.72 11.59
N VAL A 131 6.43 1.39 12.43
CA VAL A 131 7.68 0.85 13.00
C VAL A 131 7.49 -0.42 13.84
N ASN A 132 6.28 -0.67 14.32
CA ASN A 132 5.95 -1.88 15.07
C ASN A 132 5.47 -3.05 14.20
N SER A 133 5.34 -2.90 12.87
CA SER A 133 4.78 -3.94 11.99
C SER A 133 5.54 -5.25 12.06
N ASN A 134 6.86 -5.24 12.25
CA ASN A 134 7.67 -6.46 12.34
C ASN A 134 8.20 -6.72 13.76
N LYS A 135 7.70 -6.01 14.78
CA LYS A 135 8.28 -6.05 16.14
C LYS A 135 7.94 -7.31 16.92
N ILE A 136 6.72 -7.81 16.78
CA ILE A 136 6.23 -9.01 17.49
C ILE A 136 6.21 -10.20 16.54
N ASP A 137 5.62 -10.00 15.37
CA ASP A 137 5.53 -10.98 14.31
C ASP A 137 6.00 -10.35 13.01
N ILE A 138 6.55 -11.14 12.10
CA ILE A 138 6.89 -10.68 10.75
C ILE A 138 5.57 -10.49 9.99
N ILE A 139 5.25 -9.25 9.67
CA ILE A 139 4.10 -8.88 8.86
C ILE A 139 4.59 -8.54 7.46
N VAL A 140 5.57 -7.67 7.31
CA VAL A 140 6.14 -7.28 6.01
C VAL A 140 7.44 -8.06 5.75
N THR A 141 7.60 -8.64 4.56
CA THR A 141 8.66 -9.63 4.26
C THR A 141 9.60 -9.17 3.14
N ASP A 142 10.86 -8.90 3.47
CA ASP A 142 11.94 -8.53 2.53
C ASP A 142 11.63 -7.31 1.64
N VAL A 143 10.66 -6.51 2.05
CA VAL A 143 10.30 -5.18 1.53
C VAL A 143 9.96 -4.30 2.74
N GLY A 144 10.27 -3.01 2.71
CA GLY A 144 10.06 -2.11 3.83
C GLY A 144 11.20 -2.14 4.85
N LEU A 145 12.39 -1.68 4.44
CA LEU A 145 13.39 -1.19 5.39
C LEU A 145 12.77 -0.05 6.22
N PRO A 146 13.28 0.22 7.43
CA PRO A 146 12.83 1.38 8.19
C PRO A 146 12.89 2.61 7.26
N ARG A 147 11.74 3.27 7.12
CA ARG A 147 11.56 4.54 6.40
C ARG A 147 11.56 4.55 4.88
N GLU A 148 11.61 3.41 4.18
CA GLU A 148 11.47 3.37 2.70
C GLU A 148 10.15 3.97 2.18
N HIS A 149 9.19 4.20 3.09
CA HIS A 149 7.79 4.34 2.75
C HIS A 149 7.03 5.36 3.61
N GLU A 150 7.63 6.13 4.52
CA GLU A 150 6.98 6.73 5.72
C GLU A 150 5.63 7.43 5.51
N TYR A 151 5.37 7.93 4.31
CA TYR A 151 4.11 8.53 3.93
C TYR A 151 2.98 7.57 3.58
N LYS A 152 3.21 6.28 3.30
CA LYS A 152 2.14 5.36 2.90
C LYS A 152 1.06 5.25 3.97
N GLY A 153 1.43 5.32 5.24
CA GLY A 153 0.47 5.46 6.34
C GLY A 153 -0.39 6.72 6.23
N ALA A 154 0.20 7.87 5.89
CA ALA A 154 -0.53 9.13 5.66
C ALA A 154 -1.40 9.08 4.39
N ILE A 155 -0.90 8.53 3.28
CA ILE A 155 -1.67 8.29 2.05
C ILE A 155 -2.93 7.47 2.35
N PHE A 156 -2.74 6.32 3.00
CA PHE A 156 -3.83 5.41 3.31
C PHE A 156 -4.83 6.03 4.29
N THR A 157 -4.34 6.78 5.28
CA THR A 157 -5.21 7.53 6.20
C THR A 157 -6.02 8.59 5.47
N GLY A 158 -5.42 9.29 4.51
CA GLY A 158 -6.12 10.25 3.65
C GLY A 158 -7.25 9.57 2.89
N PHE A 159 -6.99 8.43 2.26
CA PHE A 159 -8.04 7.66 1.60
C PHE A 159 -9.15 7.23 2.58
N LYS A 160 -8.81 6.76 3.78
CA LYS A 160 -9.80 6.40 4.82
C LYS A 160 -10.67 7.60 5.19
N GLU A 161 -10.08 8.77 5.39
CA GLU A 161 -10.81 9.99 5.74
C GLU A 161 -11.73 10.52 4.64
N GLY A 162 -11.44 10.17 3.38
CA GLY A 162 -12.27 10.54 2.24
C GLY A 162 -13.33 9.50 1.89
N LEU A 163 -13.48 8.43 2.69
CA LEU A 163 -14.54 7.44 2.49
C LEU A 163 -15.93 8.07 2.61
N THR A 164 -16.87 7.50 1.86
CA THR A 164 -18.31 7.75 2.00
C THR A 164 -18.97 6.48 2.56
N ALA A 165 -20.25 6.55 2.90
CA ALA A 165 -20.98 5.37 3.39
C ALA A 165 -21.05 4.21 2.37
N ASN A 166 -20.84 4.48 1.08
CA ASN A 166 -20.99 3.49 0.01
C ASN A 166 -19.66 3.03 -0.59
N SER A 167 -18.54 3.69 -0.29
CA SER A 167 -17.22 3.32 -0.80
C SER A 167 -16.46 2.42 0.19
N SER A 168 -15.49 1.67 -0.31
CA SER A 168 -14.67 0.77 0.51
C SER A 168 -13.18 0.92 0.25
N LEU A 169 -12.37 0.76 1.29
CA LEU A 169 -10.92 0.82 1.24
C LEU A 169 -10.32 -0.51 1.72
N HIS A 170 -9.43 -1.09 0.92
CA HIS A 170 -8.78 -2.35 1.23
C HIS A 170 -7.26 -2.17 1.30
N ASP A 171 -6.67 -2.54 2.43
CA ASP A 171 -5.22 -2.77 2.56
C ASP A 171 -4.91 -4.15 1.98
N MET A 172 -4.22 -4.19 0.84
CA MET A 172 -3.83 -5.45 0.19
C MET A 172 -2.49 -5.99 0.70
N GLY A 173 -1.67 -5.14 1.34
CA GLY A 173 -0.42 -5.50 2.01
C GLY A 173 0.46 -6.39 1.17
N GLU A 174 1.07 -5.81 0.13
CA GLU A 174 1.85 -6.52 -0.87
C GLU A 174 2.95 -7.39 -0.24
N SER A 175 2.66 -8.69 -0.13
CA SER A 175 3.64 -9.71 0.20
C SER A 175 3.38 -10.92 -0.67
N TYR A 176 4.38 -11.25 -1.47
CA TYR A 176 4.34 -12.41 -2.35
C TYR A 176 4.71 -13.72 -1.63
N ARG A 177 5.04 -13.65 -0.33
CA ARG A 177 5.72 -14.72 0.42
C ARG A 177 4.85 -15.43 1.46
N TYR A 178 3.64 -14.96 1.72
CA TYR A 178 2.72 -15.68 2.61
C TYR A 178 2.31 -17.04 2.00
N ARG A 179 2.41 -18.11 2.80
CA ARG A 179 2.04 -19.49 2.42
C ARG A 179 1.29 -20.27 3.51
N THR A 180 1.41 -19.89 4.78
CA THR A 180 0.85 -20.63 5.91
C THR A 180 -0.29 -19.88 6.60
N ASP A 181 -1.23 -20.59 7.25
CA ASP A 181 -2.33 -19.98 8.01
C ASP A 181 -1.81 -18.96 9.04
N LYS A 182 -0.70 -19.29 9.70
CA LYS A 182 -0.06 -18.43 10.70
C LYS A 182 0.34 -17.08 10.09
N GLN A 183 0.92 -17.06 8.89
CA GLN A 183 1.34 -15.84 8.21
C GLN A 183 0.12 -14.97 7.84
N PHE A 184 -0.87 -15.54 7.16
CA PHE A 184 -2.10 -14.82 6.79
C PHE A 184 -2.87 -14.31 8.01
N LYS A 185 -3.05 -15.14 9.05
CA LYS A 185 -3.75 -14.75 10.28
C LYS A 185 -3.07 -13.58 10.99
N ARG A 186 -1.73 -13.60 11.11
CA ARG A 186 -0.97 -12.53 11.76
C ARG A 186 -1.04 -11.23 10.96
N ALA A 187 -0.83 -11.31 9.65
CA ALA A 187 -0.94 -10.17 8.76
C ALA A 187 -2.33 -9.54 8.79
N TYR A 188 -3.40 -10.36 8.82
CA TYR A 188 -4.76 -9.89 8.98
C TYR A 188 -4.96 -9.21 10.35
N GLN A 189 -4.60 -9.90 11.44
CA GLN A 189 -4.77 -9.39 12.81
C GLN A 189 -4.07 -8.04 13.00
N TRP A 190 -2.85 -7.91 12.49
CA TRP A 190 -2.08 -6.68 12.56
C TRP A 190 -2.77 -5.54 11.80
N ARG A 191 -3.04 -5.73 10.51
CA ARG A 191 -3.59 -4.70 9.62
C ARG A 191 -5.01 -4.29 9.99
N LYS A 192 -5.83 -5.24 10.42
CA LYS A 192 -7.24 -5.04 10.75
C LYS A 192 -7.43 -4.44 12.15
N TYR A 193 -6.61 -4.83 13.13
CA TYR A 193 -6.85 -4.48 14.53
C TYR A 193 -5.63 -3.87 15.22
N ASP A 194 -4.47 -4.53 15.19
CA ASP A 194 -3.39 -4.18 16.11
C ASP A 194 -2.69 -2.87 15.74
N ILE A 195 -2.60 -2.55 14.44
CA ILE A 195 -1.96 -1.31 13.98
C ILE A 195 -2.64 -0.04 14.53
N ALA A 196 -3.94 -0.10 14.81
CA ALA A 196 -4.71 1.01 15.35
C ALA A 196 -4.80 1.02 16.88
N LYS A 197 -4.24 0.01 17.58
CA LYS A 197 -4.25 0.00 19.06
C LYS A 197 -3.39 1.13 19.62
N GLU A 198 -3.82 1.66 20.76
CA GLU A 198 -3.06 2.68 21.49
C GLU A 198 -1.63 2.22 21.79
N SER A 199 -1.48 0.97 22.24
CA SER A 199 -0.18 0.36 22.55
C SER A 199 0.77 0.34 21.36
N SER A 200 0.25 0.17 20.14
CA SER A 200 1.04 0.15 18.91
C SER A 200 1.49 1.55 18.49
N ASN A 201 0.79 2.60 18.93
CA ASN A 201 1.00 3.98 18.52
C ASN A 201 1.65 4.86 19.61
N ARG A 202 2.23 4.26 20.66
CA ARG A 202 3.11 4.94 21.64
C ARG A 202 4.49 5.19 21.03
N LEU A 203 4.52 6.01 20.00
CA LEU A 203 5.69 6.35 19.19
C LEU A 203 6.01 7.84 19.34
N ASP A 204 7.17 8.28 18.85
CA ASP A 204 7.50 9.71 18.78
C ASP A 204 6.93 10.31 17.48
N PRO A 205 5.81 11.04 17.53
CA PRO A 205 5.15 11.56 16.32
C PRO A 205 5.96 12.68 15.65
N SER A 206 7.07 13.13 16.24
CA SER A 206 7.95 14.10 15.59
C SER A 206 8.73 13.51 14.42
N TYR A 207 8.87 12.19 14.32
CA TYR A 207 9.59 11.55 13.21
C TYR A 207 9.05 10.16 12.83
N GLN A 208 8.00 9.67 13.49
CA GLN A 208 7.39 8.38 13.21
C GLN A 208 5.91 8.55 12.92
N TRP A 209 5.45 7.96 11.81
CA TRP A 209 4.03 7.96 11.50
C TRP A 209 3.25 7.09 12.51
N ILE A 210 2.09 7.60 12.92
CA ILE A 210 1.11 6.92 13.77
C ILE A 210 -0.26 6.94 13.11
N VAL A 211 -1.11 5.96 13.40
CA VAL A 211 -2.54 6.05 13.12
C VAL A 211 -3.11 7.20 13.97
N PRO A 212 -3.72 8.24 13.38
CA PRO A 212 -4.28 9.35 14.15
C PRO A 212 -5.36 8.88 15.13
N LYS A 213 -5.41 9.50 16.31
CA LYS A 213 -6.22 9.02 17.44
C LYS A 213 -7.70 8.88 17.08
N GLU A 214 -8.23 9.84 16.35
CA GLU A 214 -9.59 9.92 15.84
C GLU A 214 -9.92 8.82 14.82
N GLN A 215 -8.91 8.24 14.15
CA GLN A 215 -9.10 7.18 13.17
C GLN A 215 -9.07 5.77 13.78
N ARG A 216 -8.54 5.62 15.01
CA ARG A 216 -8.30 4.31 15.63
C ARG A 216 -9.59 3.55 15.93
N ALA A 217 -10.60 4.23 16.45
CA ALA A 217 -11.84 3.60 16.92
C ALA A 217 -12.64 2.93 15.79
N SER A 218 -12.64 3.52 14.59
CA SER A 218 -13.36 2.97 13.44
C SER A 218 -12.46 2.16 12.49
N TRP A 219 -11.17 2.03 12.77
CA TRP A 219 -10.20 1.43 11.86
C TRP A 219 -10.62 0.05 11.36
N SER A 220 -10.91 -0.88 12.27
CA SER A 220 -11.28 -2.25 11.93
C SER A 220 -12.62 -2.37 11.19
N LYS A 221 -13.49 -1.36 11.31
CA LYS A 221 -14.75 -1.29 10.58
C LYS A 221 -14.53 -0.75 9.16
N ASP A 222 -13.78 0.34 9.03
CA ASP A 222 -13.65 1.08 7.78
C ASP A 222 -12.60 0.47 6.85
N VAL A 223 -11.53 -0.10 7.41
CA VAL A 223 -10.42 -0.69 6.66
C VAL A 223 -10.66 -2.17 6.47
N GLN A 224 -10.75 -2.58 5.22
CA GLN A 224 -10.81 -3.99 4.83
C GLN A 224 -9.40 -4.52 4.55
N VAL A 225 -9.19 -5.83 4.70
CA VAL A 225 -7.91 -6.47 4.45
C VAL A 225 -8.05 -7.49 3.33
N GLY A 226 -7.15 -7.39 2.36
CA GLY A 226 -6.97 -8.39 1.31
C GLY A 226 -5.54 -8.92 1.28
N PHE A 227 -5.29 -9.85 0.36
CA PHE A 227 -3.99 -10.48 0.19
C PHE A 227 -3.63 -10.63 -1.28
N MET A 228 -2.33 -10.62 -1.57
CA MET A 228 -1.78 -10.95 -2.88
C MET A 228 -1.12 -12.32 -2.81
N VAL A 229 -1.36 -13.16 -3.81
CA VAL A 229 -0.71 -14.45 -3.98
C VAL A 229 0.06 -14.42 -5.29
N PHE A 230 1.37 -14.58 -5.19
CA PHE A 230 2.24 -14.62 -6.35
C PHE A 230 2.43 -16.05 -6.86
N ASN A 231 2.40 -16.22 -8.18
CA ASN A 231 2.53 -17.52 -8.79
C ASN A 231 3.95 -18.11 -8.75
N LYS A 232 4.99 -17.28 -8.59
CA LYS A 232 6.39 -17.75 -8.50
C LYS A 232 6.86 -17.86 -7.06
N GLY A 233 7.85 -18.72 -6.88
CA GLY A 233 8.61 -18.79 -5.64
C GLY A 233 9.62 -17.65 -5.56
N GLN A 234 9.78 -17.09 -4.37
CA GLN A 234 10.72 -16.02 -4.06
C GLN A 234 11.61 -16.43 -2.88
N GLU A 235 12.87 -16.02 -2.96
CA GLU A 235 13.80 -16.08 -1.83
C GLU A 235 13.41 -15.04 -0.76
N SER A 236 13.78 -15.34 0.49
CA SER A 236 13.53 -14.50 1.66
C SER A 236 14.71 -14.60 2.63
N ASN A 237 15.00 -13.50 3.32
CA ASN A 237 15.93 -13.51 4.45
C ASN A 237 15.32 -14.23 5.68
N TYR A 238 14.00 -14.41 5.69
CA TYR A 238 13.30 -15.19 6.70
C TYR A 238 12.97 -16.58 6.16
N LYS A 239 13.61 -17.62 6.71
CA LYS A 239 13.51 -19.00 6.21
C LYS A 239 12.06 -19.51 6.06
N GLU A 240 11.16 -19.12 6.97
CA GLU A 240 9.75 -19.51 6.93
C GLU A 240 8.94 -18.80 5.82
N TYR A 241 9.49 -17.75 5.23
CA TYR A 241 8.94 -17.00 4.10
C TYR A 241 9.66 -17.29 2.76
N ASP A 242 10.64 -18.21 2.73
CA ASP A 242 11.17 -18.71 1.46
C ASP A 242 10.12 -19.58 0.75
N THR A 243 9.86 -19.24 -0.50
CA THR A 243 8.83 -19.86 -1.34
C THR A 243 9.37 -20.42 -2.66
N ARG A 244 10.69 -20.46 -2.88
CA ARG A 244 11.31 -20.93 -4.15
C ARG A 244 10.78 -22.30 -4.62
N ASN A 245 10.46 -23.19 -3.68
CA ASN A 245 9.94 -24.53 -3.95
C ASN A 245 8.43 -24.69 -3.61
N LYS A 246 7.68 -23.58 -3.52
CA LYS A 246 6.27 -23.52 -3.09
C LYS A 246 5.40 -22.77 -4.12
N SER A 247 5.51 -23.16 -5.38
CA SER A 247 4.93 -22.47 -6.55
C SER A 247 4.23 -23.41 -7.53
N ASN A 248 4.12 -24.71 -7.22
CA ASN A 248 3.33 -25.61 -8.06
C ASN A 248 1.82 -25.33 -7.90
N MET A 249 0.99 -25.89 -8.78
CA MET A 249 -0.45 -25.63 -8.78
C MET A 249 -1.15 -26.00 -7.46
N ASN A 250 -0.72 -27.07 -6.79
CA ASN A 250 -1.27 -27.46 -5.49
C ASN A 250 -0.85 -26.47 -4.39
N ASP A 251 0.40 -26.01 -4.41
CA ASP A 251 0.90 -25.01 -3.46
C ASP A 251 0.12 -23.68 -3.61
N ILE A 252 -0.07 -23.23 -4.85
CA ILE A 252 -0.79 -21.99 -5.12
C ILE A 252 -2.28 -22.13 -4.80
N LYS A 253 -2.92 -23.25 -5.12
CA LYS A 253 -4.30 -23.53 -4.70
C LYS A 253 -4.43 -23.42 -3.18
N ALA A 254 -3.59 -24.13 -2.45
CA ALA A 254 -3.61 -24.13 -0.99
C ALA A 254 -3.29 -22.74 -0.40
N THR A 255 -2.50 -21.93 -1.10
CA THR A 255 -2.17 -20.55 -0.69
C THR A 255 -3.35 -19.61 -0.94
N LEU A 256 -4.02 -19.72 -2.09
CA LEU A 256 -5.22 -18.96 -2.42
C LEU A 256 -6.38 -19.28 -1.47
N GLU A 257 -6.60 -20.55 -1.13
CA GLU A 257 -7.62 -20.95 -0.14
C GLU A 257 -7.36 -20.29 1.23
N LYS A 258 -6.11 -20.21 1.67
CA LYS A 258 -5.75 -19.50 2.91
C LYS A 258 -5.94 -17.99 2.79
N ALA A 259 -5.50 -17.40 1.67
CA ALA A 259 -5.70 -15.98 1.41
C ALA A 259 -7.20 -15.61 1.44
N LEU A 260 -8.05 -16.42 0.79
CA LEU A 260 -9.50 -16.24 0.77
C LEU A 260 -10.10 -16.36 2.17
N LYS A 261 -9.70 -17.39 2.93
CA LYS A 261 -10.12 -17.62 4.33
C LYS A 261 -9.87 -16.42 5.24
N TYR A 262 -8.78 -15.68 5.04
CA TYR A 262 -8.41 -14.55 5.90
C TYR A 262 -8.71 -13.18 5.30
N SER A 263 -9.06 -13.07 4.02
CA SER A 263 -9.42 -11.80 3.38
C SER A 263 -10.86 -11.40 3.73
N ASP A 264 -11.13 -10.10 3.81
CA ASP A 264 -12.50 -9.59 3.99
C ASP A 264 -13.33 -9.73 2.71
N LYS A 265 -12.71 -9.57 1.54
CA LYS A 265 -13.44 -9.55 0.25
C LYS A 265 -12.61 -9.86 -0.98
N TYR A 266 -11.35 -9.44 -1.01
CA TYR A 266 -10.52 -9.52 -2.20
C TYR A 266 -9.21 -10.25 -1.94
N VAL A 267 -8.88 -11.14 -2.86
CA VAL A 267 -7.56 -11.73 -3.04
C VAL A 267 -7.11 -11.43 -4.47
N ILE A 268 -5.88 -11.00 -4.62
CA ILE A 268 -5.26 -10.80 -5.92
C ILE A 268 -4.35 -11.98 -6.21
N TYR A 269 -4.53 -12.58 -7.37
CA TYR A 269 -3.59 -13.56 -7.89
C TYR A 269 -2.68 -12.87 -8.91
N TYR A 270 -1.43 -12.63 -8.53
CA TYR A 270 -0.44 -11.96 -9.37
C TYR A 270 0.36 -13.01 -10.17
N CYS A 271 0.44 -12.81 -11.48
CA CYS A 271 1.14 -13.70 -12.41
C CYS A 271 2.11 -12.91 -13.26
N GLN A 272 3.39 -13.28 -13.23
CA GLN A 272 4.41 -12.59 -14.05
C GLN A 272 4.58 -13.22 -15.45
N ASP A 273 4.16 -14.48 -15.65
CA ASP A 273 4.37 -15.22 -16.92
C ASP A 273 3.11 -16.04 -17.31
N GLN A 274 1.91 -15.49 -17.12
CA GLN A 274 0.69 -16.18 -17.53
C GLN A 274 -0.30 -15.16 -18.09
N ASP A 275 -0.71 -15.36 -19.34
CA ASP A 275 -1.67 -14.48 -19.99
C ASP A 275 -3.09 -15.00 -19.77
N TRP A 276 -3.79 -14.36 -18.82
CA TRP A 276 -5.16 -14.74 -18.43
C TRP A 276 -6.23 -14.18 -19.37
N LEU A 277 -5.94 -13.04 -20.01
CA LEU A 277 -6.91 -12.30 -20.84
C LEU A 277 -6.67 -12.47 -22.34
N LEU A 278 -5.47 -12.91 -22.75
CA LEU A 278 -5.07 -13.02 -24.16
C LEU A 278 -4.55 -14.45 -24.45
N PRO A 279 -5.42 -15.39 -24.87
CA PRO A 279 -5.06 -16.79 -25.04
C PRO A 279 -4.02 -17.09 -26.15
N ASN A 280 -3.54 -16.09 -26.88
CA ASN A 280 -2.62 -16.23 -28.03
C ASN A 280 -1.21 -15.66 -27.77
N GLN A 281 -0.80 -15.45 -26.52
CA GLN A 281 0.53 -14.91 -26.21
C GLN A 281 1.54 -15.99 -25.81
N GLU A 282 2.81 -15.58 -25.76
CA GLU A 282 4.03 -16.36 -25.52
C GLU A 282 3.95 -17.27 -24.27
N HIS A 283 3.05 -16.97 -23.34
CA HIS A 283 2.86 -17.69 -22.08
C HIS A 283 1.42 -18.15 -21.87
N PRO A 284 0.92 -19.14 -22.64
CA PRO A 284 -0.45 -19.60 -22.55
C PRO A 284 -0.74 -20.21 -21.17
N LEU A 285 -1.90 -19.88 -20.63
CA LEU A 285 -2.34 -20.42 -19.35
C LEU A 285 -2.54 -21.94 -19.43
N LYS A 286 -1.76 -22.72 -18.66
CA LYS A 286 -1.88 -24.19 -18.66
C LYS A 286 -3.28 -24.58 -18.18
N LYS A 287 -3.95 -25.51 -18.89
CA LYS A 287 -5.36 -25.93 -18.66
C LYS A 287 -5.73 -26.20 -17.20
N GLY A 288 -4.79 -26.70 -16.38
CA GLY A 288 -5.00 -26.96 -14.95
C GLY A 288 -5.30 -25.71 -14.12
N TRP A 289 -4.71 -24.55 -14.46
CA TRP A 289 -4.85 -23.31 -13.68
C TRP A 289 -6.26 -22.75 -13.72
N MET A 290 -6.91 -22.71 -14.89
CA MET A 290 -8.31 -22.28 -14.99
C MET A 290 -9.24 -23.18 -14.18
N LYS A 291 -9.01 -24.50 -14.22
CA LYS A 291 -9.81 -25.46 -13.44
C LYS A 291 -9.60 -25.24 -11.94
N MET A 292 -8.35 -25.03 -11.51
CA MET A 292 -8.01 -24.71 -10.13
C MET A 292 -8.71 -23.43 -9.66
N MET A 293 -8.61 -22.33 -10.41
CA MET A 293 -9.25 -21.06 -10.03
C MET A 293 -10.77 -21.17 -9.93
N LYS A 294 -11.41 -21.88 -10.85
CA LYS A 294 -12.87 -22.14 -10.79
C LYS A 294 -13.28 -23.01 -9.61
N SER A 295 -12.35 -23.73 -8.98
CA SER A 295 -12.63 -24.57 -7.80
C SER A 295 -12.53 -23.81 -6.48
N LEU A 296 -11.97 -22.60 -6.48
CA LEU A 296 -11.89 -21.75 -5.30
C LEU A 296 -13.27 -21.14 -5.02
N HIS A 297 -13.71 -21.22 -3.77
CA HIS A 297 -14.98 -20.69 -3.28
C HIS A 297 -14.80 -20.12 -1.87
#